data_AF-A0A954TAA6-F1
#
_entry.id   AF-A0A954TAA6-F1
#
_cell.length_a   1.000
_cell.length_b   1.000
_cell.length_c   1.000
_cell.angle_alpha   90.00
_cell.angle_beta   90.00
_cell.angle_gamma   90.00
#
_symmetry.space_group_name_H-M   'P 1'
#
loop_
_entity.id
_entity.type
_entity.pdbx_description
1 polymer ?
#
loop_
_entity_poly.entity_id
_entity_poly.type
_entity_poly.pdbx_seq_one_letter_code
_entity_poly.pdbx_strand_id
1 'polypeptide(L)' 'MNDQHSSSEQIFELSVGDVLQVGDLTVTVVEIDNGEVCFRIDSPEQEEDSQLLVASSGCSPQITLPR' A
#
# COMPACT_ATOMS: atom_id res chain seq x y z
N MET A 1 30.48 -29.03 -7.83
CA MET A 1 29.05 -29.09 -7.53
C MET A 1 28.41 -27.93 -8.30
N ASN A 2 27.42 -28.19 -9.15
CA ASN A 2 26.71 -27.14 -9.89
C ASN A 2 25.36 -26.91 -9.21
N ASP A 3 25.23 -25.83 -8.46
CA ASP A 3 23.97 -25.36 -7.91
C ASP A 3 23.20 -24.64 -9.02
N GLN A 4 22.32 -25.37 -9.68
CA GLN A 4 21.42 -24.85 -10.71
C GLN A 4 20.19 -24.27 -10.00
N HIS A 5 20.24 -22.99 -9.67
CA HIS A 5 19.09 -22.26 -9.11
C HIS A 5 17.98 -22.19 -10.18
N SER A 6 16.96 -23.03 -10.04
CA SER A 6 15.75 -22.98 -10.86
C SER A 6 14.84 -21.86 -10.34
N SER A 7 15.04 -20.65 -10.84
CA SER A 7 14.09 -19.55 -10.64
C SER A 7 12.82 -19.90 -11.41
N SER A 8 11.77 -20.29 -10.69
CA SER A 8 10.47 -20.59 -11.30
C SER A 8 9.72 -19.28 -11.50
N GLU A 9 9.54 -18.85 -12.74
CA GLU A 9 8.67 -17.70 -13.07
C GLU A 9 7.22 -18.16 -13.00
N GLN A 10 6.40 -17.48 -12.19
CA GLN A 10 4.98 -17.79 -12.05
C GLN A 10 4.17 -16.62 -12.62
N ILE A 11 3.38 -16.90 -13.65
CA ILE A 11 2.56 -15.92 -14.37
C ILE A 11 1.11 -16.05 -13.87
N PHE A 12 0.51 -14.92 -13.51
CA PHE A 12 -0.88 -14.83 -13.07
C PHE A 12 -1.66 -13.90 -14.00
N GLU A 13 -2.87 -14.30 -14.38
CA GLU A 13 -3.83 -13.44 -15.08
C GLU A 13 -4.70 -12.73 -14.04
N LEU A 14 -4.71 -11.40 -14.06
CA LEU A 14 -5.36 -10.57 -13.04
C LEU A 14 -6.42 -9.63 -13.64
N SER A 15 -7.45 -9.36 -12.85
CA SER A 15 -8.53 -8.43 -13.14
C SER A 15 -8.66 -7.37 -12.03
N VAL A 16 -9.31 -6.25 -12.35
CA VAL A 16 -9.64 -5.21 -11.36
C VAL A 16 -10.48 -5.82 -10.24
N GLY A 17 -10.06 -5.61 -8.99
CA GLY A 17 -10.67 -6.18 -7.79
C GLY A 17 -10.00 -7.47 -7.29
N ASP A 18 -9.08 -8.07 -8.04
CA ASP A 18 -8.33 -9.23 -7.57
C ASP A 18 -7.40 -8.87 -6.42
N VAL A 19 -7.27 -9.80 -5.48
CA VAL A 19 -6.40 -9.70 -4.30
C VAL A 19 -5.42 -10.86 -4.31
N LEU A 20 -4.12 -10.54 -4.24
CA LEU A 20 -3.04 -11.50 -4.15
C LEU A 20 -2.30 -11.35 -2.84
N GLN A 21 -1.84 -12.47 -2.32
CA GLN A 21 -0.94 -12.50 -1.19
C GLN A 21 0.46 -12.88 -1.67
N VAL A 22 1.43 -12.00 -1.43
CA VAL A 22 2.83 -12.21 -1.80
C VAL A 22 3.67 -12.12 -0.53
N GLY A 23 3.94 -13.28 0.07
CA GLY A 23 4.50 -13.33 1.43
C GLY A 23 3.54 -12.68 2.42
N ASP A 24 4.01 -11.64 3.10
CA ASP A 24 3.25 -10.87 4.10
C ASP A 24 2.50 -9.67 3.48
N LEU A 25 2.69 -9.40 2.20
CA LEU A 25 2.03 -8.29 1.51
C LEU A 25 0.70 -8.72 0.92
N THR A 26 -0.32 -7.87 1.10
CA THR A 26 -1.60 -8.00 0.38
C THR A 26 -1.60 -6.99 -0.77
N VAL A 27 -1.73 -7.48 -1.99
CA VAL A 27 -1.72 -6.67 -3.21
C VAL A 27 -3.11 -6.73 -3.84
N THR A 28 -3.76 -5.58 -4.00
CA THR A 28 -5.07 -5.47 -4.65
C THR A 28 -4.93 -4.73 -5.98
N VAL A 29 -5.52 -5.27 -7.04
CA VAL A 29 -5.60 -4.59 -8.34
C VAL A 29 -6.74 -3.56 -8.29
N VAL A 30 -6.40 -2.28 -8.33
CA VAL A 30 -7.37 -1.19 -8.15
C VAL A 30 -7.88 -0.68 -9.48
N GLU A 31 -7.01 -0.60 -10.48
CA GLU A 31 -7.33 -0.06 -11.80
C GLU A 31 -6.40 -0.66 -12.86
N ILE A 32 -6.93 -0.84 -14.07
CA ILE A 32 -6.18 -1.19 -15.27
C ILE A 32 -6.63 -0.21 -16.35
N ASP A 33 -5.74 0.66 -16.81
CA ASP A 33 -6.02 1.62 -17.88
C ASP A 33 -4.90 1.58 -18.93
N ASN A 34 -5.26 1.37 -20.19
CA ASN A 34 -4.33 1.38 -21.33
C ASN A 34 -3.04 0.52 -21.18
N GLY A 35 -3.11 -0.56 -20.39
CA GLY A 35 -1.96 -1.45 -20.13
C GLY A 35 -1.11 -1.06 -18.92
N GLU A 36 -1.44 0.05 -18.26
CA GLU A 36 -0.93 0.40 -16.94
C GLU A 36 -1.83 -0.23 -15.86
N VAL A 37 -1.21 -0.74 -14.79
CA VAL A 37 -1.91 -1.39 -13.69
C VAL A 37 -1.59 -0.66 -12.39
N CYS A 38 -2.62 -0.22 -11.67
CA CYS A 38 -2.48 0.37 -10.35
C CYS A 38 -2.76 -0.68 -9.28
N PHE A 39 -1.81 -0.85 -8.37
CA PHE A 39 -1.91 -1.73 -7.22
C PHE A 39 -2.02 -0.92 -5.93
N ARG A 40 -2.87 -1.41 -5.02
CA ARG A 40 -2.80 -1.04 -3.60
C ARG A 40 -2.06 -2.15 -2.87
N ILE A 41 -1.03 -1.78 -2.13
CA ILE A 41 -0.20 -2.72 -1.36
C ILE A 41 -0.42 -2.42 0.11
N ASP A 42 -0.98 -3.38 0.83
CA ASP A 42 -1.13 -3.34 2.28
C ASP A 42 -0.04 -4.22 2.90
N SER A 43 0.73 -3.65 3.83
CA SER A 43 1.75 -4.36 4.60
C SER A 43 1.37 -4.35 6.08
N PRO A 44 1.57 -5.45 6.81
CA PRO A 44 1.21 -5.54 8.23
C PRO A 44 2.05 -4.63 9.12
N GLU A 45 3.18 -4.11 8.63
CA GLU A 45 4.11 -3.27 9.39
C GLU A 45 3.81 -1.76 9.27
N GLN A 46 2.81 -1.34 8.48
CA GLN A 46 2.54 0.09 8.21
C GLN A 46 1.49 0.76 9.11
N GLU A 47 1.16 0.18 10.27
CA GLU A 47 0.28 0.85 11.24
C GLU A 47 0.94 2.04 11.99
N GLU A 48 2.25 2.29 11.85
CA GLU A 48 2.95 3.31 12.66
C GLU A 48 3.35 4.64 11.97
N ASP A 49 3.38 4.76 10.63
CA ASP A 49 4.00 5.94 9.99
C ASP A 49 3.05 6.91 9.24
N SER A 50 1.74 6.86 9.51
CA SER A 50 0.76 7.76 8.86
C SER A 50 0.39 9.03 9.65
N GLN A 51 1.07 9.35 10.76
CA GLN A 51 0.74 10.54 11.59
C GLN A 51 1.77 11.68 11.57
N LEU A 52 2.76 11.67 10.67
CA LEU A 52 3.82 12.69 10.70
C LEU A 52 3.88 13.57 9.44
N LEU A 53 2.78 14.22 9.06
CA LEU A 53 2.85 15.35 8.13
C LEU A 53 1.99 16.52 8.59
N VAL A 54 2.67 17.66 8.78
CA VAL A 54 2.23 19.05 9.00
C VAL A 54 1.97 19.57 10.42
N ALA A 55 3.01 19.54 11.25
CA ALA A 55 3.31 20.70 12.10
C ALA A 55 3.88 21.82 11.21
N SER A 56 3.05 22.77 10.76
CA SER A 56 3.42 24.19 10.51
C SER A 56 2.33 24.96 9.74
N SER A 57 1.35 25.50 10.45
CA SER A 57 0.84 26.86 10.23
C SER A 57 -0.09 27.25 11.38
N GLY A 58 0.27 28.33 12.07
CA GLY A 58 -0.28 28.72 13.36
C GLY A 58 -1.75 29.10 13.33
N CYS A 59 -2.61 28.20 13.81
CA CYS A 59 -3.95 28.55 14.26
C CYS A 59 -4.03 28.28 15.76
N SER A 60 -3.94 29.34 16.56
CA SER A 60 -4.19 29.27 18.01
C SER A 60 -5.63 28.81 18.22
N PRO A 61 -5.92 27.72 18.97
CA PRO A 61 -7.29 27.42 19.33
C PRO A 61 -7.77 28.48 20.32
N GLN A 62 -8.69 29.36 19.91
CA GLN A 62 -9.45 30.18 20.87
C GLN A 62 -10.43 29.27 21.61
N ILE A 63 -10.09 28.89 22.85
CA ILE A 63 -11.04 28.28 23.78
C ILE A 63 -12.05 29.36 24.18
N THR A 64 -13.28 29.26 23.70
CA THR A 64 -14.43 30.00 24.25
C THR A 64 -15.16 29.08 25.22
N LEU A 65 -15.16 29.43 26.51
CA LEU A 65 -15.97 28.78 27.53
C LEU A 65 -17.46 29.13 27.31
N PRO A 66 -18.39 28.16 27.36
CA PRO A 66 -19.82 28.47 27.41
C PRO A 66 -20.16 29.10 28.78
N ARG A 67 -21.02 30.12 28.76
CA ARG A 67 -21.59 30.75 29.95
C ARG A 67 -22.80 29.99 30.45
#